data_AF-A0A8W8NUB4-F1
#
_entry.id   AF-A0A8W8NUB4-F1
#
_cell.length_a   1.000
_cell.length_b   1.000
_cell.length_c   1.000
_cell.angle_alpha   90.00
_cell.angle_beta   90.00
_cell.angle_gamma   90.00
#
_symmetry.space_group_name_H-M   'P 1'
#
loop_
_entity.id
_entity.type
_entity.pdbx_description
1 polymer ?
#
loop_
_entity_poly.entity_id
_entity_poly.type
_entity_poly.pdbx_seq_one_letter_code
_entity_poly.pdbx_strand_id
1 'polypeptide(L)'
;MMSMSTFSRLQASYVVPASIFTWDFHQQTLLAEYQGRPLTLGGDAWCDSPGFSAKFGSYTLMELSSGKILDFQLLQSNEVPGSTHMELEGLKIGLKHLEDAGISKKLETASKKRDCGNIRHWIKSSVNHCYWVAASCGGDSELKVQKWSSLVQHVSNQQQHCEHELLSEERLWLKEGSRAHKLFREVVESRYLTRDVGKLSPLYQTYGLEMYHSVVNSFAPKNTHFFYPGMMARLCVSALHFNENGQRHQATTKDGVARWQISYPKGKKGTQAVVKPNKTAVPFDYVDILRINLCKRRRQHPSYTQSNDDPHVSLGYCPPAPTLGFEGFVKEDLIATRRSRFSH
;
A
#
# COMPACT_ATOMS: atom_id res chain seq x y z
N MET A 1 38.61 0.84 9.74
CA MET A 1 37.18 0.99 10.08
C MET A 1 36.68 2.24 9.37
N MET A 2 35.59 2.16 8.60
CA MET A 2 35.07 3.31 7.84
C MET A 2 34.23 4.22 8.75
N SER A 3 34.39 5.54 8.66
CA SER A 3 33.58 6.48 9.44
C SER A 3 32.12 6.46 8.98
N MET A 4 31.19 6.77 9.89
CA MET A 4 29.77 6.91 9.54
C MET A 4 29.51 7.95 8.46
N SER A 5 30.25 9.06 8.46
CA SER A 5 30.13 10.10 7.42
C SER A 5 30.57 9.61 6.04
N THR A 6 31.60 8.76 5.97
CA THR A 6 32.06 8.17 4.71
C THR A 6 31.11 7.08 4.25
N PHE A 7 30.62 6.24 5.17
CA PHE A 7 29.60 5.24 4.88
C PHE A 7 28.34 5.86 4.30
N SER A 8 27.78 6.89 4.94
CA SER A 8 26.56 7.56 4.47
C SER A 8 26.75 8.23 3.11
N ARG A 9 27.92 8.84 2.84
CA ARG A 9 28.23 9.43 1.53
C ARG A 9 28.31 8.38 0.42
N LEU A 10 28.96 7.24 0.68
CA LEU A 10 29.02 6.13 -0.26
C LEU A 10 27.63 5.57 -0.55
N GLN A 11 26.80 5.43 0.48
CA GLN A 11 25.42 4.97 0.30
C GLN A 11 24.61 5.95 -0.56
N ALA A 12 24.64 7.23 -0.23
CA ALA A 12 23.90 8.27 -0.94
C ALA A 12 24.32 8.38 -2.42
N SER A 13 25.63 8.39 -2.69
CA SER A 13 26.12 8.57 -4.05
C SER A 13 25.99 7.31 -4.91
N TYR A 14 26.16 6.10 -4.35
CA TYR A 14 26.26 4.90 -5.18
C TYR A 14 25.19 3.85 -4.89
N VAL A 15 24.96 3.52 -3.63
CA VAL A 15 24.06 2.41 -3.25
C VAL A 15 22.60 2.77 -3.50
N VAL A 16 22.16 3.94 -3.05
CA VAL A 16 20.79 4.43 -3.20
C VAL A 16 20.38 4.48 -4.69
N PRO A 17 21.12 5.18 -5.57
CA PRO A 17 20.79 5.18 -6.99
C PRO A 17 20.85 3.79 -7.64
N ALA A 18 21.82 2.95 -7.28
CA ALA A 18 21.90 1.60 -7.84
C ALA A 18 20.68 0.76 -7.43
N SER A 19 20.20 0.89 -6.19
CA SER A 19 18.98 0.23 -5.74
C SER A 19 17.75 0.70 -6.50
N ILE A 20 17.61 2.01 -6.68
CA ILE A 20 16.50 2.62 -7.42
C ILE A 20 16.51 2.17 -8.88
N PHE A 21 17.65 2.27 -9.55
CA PHE A 21 17.81 1.84 -10.93
C PHE A 21 17.53 0.34 -11.12
N THR A 22 17.98 -0.49 -10.19
CA THR A 22 17.73 -1.94 -10.26
C THR A 22 16.24 -2.26 -10.11
N TRP A 23 15.54 -1.54 -9.23
CA TRP A 23 14.09 -1.66 -9.11
C TRP A 23 13.38 -1.16 -10.37
N ASP A 24 13.71 0.01 -10.89
CA ASP A 24 13.11 0.57 -12.11
C ASP A 24 13.23 -0.39 -13.29
N PHE A 25 14.43 -0.95 -13.52
CA PHE A 25 14.64 -1.96 -14.55
C PHE A 25 13.79 -3.22 -14.33
N HIS A 26 13.73 -3.73 -13.10
CA HIS A 26 12.92 -4.90 -12.75
C HIS A 26 11.43 -4.63 -12.95
N GLN A 27 10.95 -3.46 -12.49
CA GLN A 27 9.58 -3.01 -12.61
C GLN A 27 9.17 -2.89 -14.07
N GLN A 28 9.97 -2.23 -14.91
CA GLN A 28 9.67 -2.10 -16.35
C GLN A 28 9.60 -3.47 -17.03
N THR A 29 10.53 -4.38 -16.70
CA THR A 29 10.51 -5.76 -17.23
C THR A 29 9.24 -6.50 -16.81
N LEU A 30 8.86 -6.38 -15.54
CA LEU A 30 7.66 -7.00 -14.98
C LEU A 30 6.39 -6.43 -15.61
N LEU A 31 6.28 -5.11 -15.74
CA LEU A 31 5.14 -4.45 -16.39
C LEU A 31 5.02 -4.84 -17.86
N ALA A 32 6.14 -4.97 -18.58
CA ALA A 32 6.16 -5.48 -19.95
C ALA A 32 5.65 -6.92 -20.06
N GLU A 33 6.01 -7.80 -19.11
CA GLU A 33 5.50 -9.18 -19.06
C GLU A 33 3.97 -9.23 -18.90
N TYR A 34 3.42 -8.28 -18.16
CA TYR A 34 1.99 -8.16 -17.88
C TYR A 34 1.20 -7.39 -18.93
N GLN A 35 1.86 -6.80 -19.94
CA GLN A 35 1.15 -6.09 -21.01
C GLN A 35 0.19 -7.03 -21.76
N GLY A 36 -1.04 -6.56 -21.95
CA GLY A 36 -2.10 -7.30 -22.64
C GLY A 36 -2.72 -8.44 -21.83
N ARG A 37 -2.35 -8.62 -20.56
CA ARG A 37 -2.94 -9.62 -19.67
C ARG A 37 -3.93 -8.98 -18.69
N PRO A 38 -5.04 -9.66 -18.35
CA PRO A 38 -5.90 -9.21 -17.27
C PRO A 38 -5.14 -9.29 -15.94
N LEU A 39 -5.09 -8.18 -15.20
CA LEU A 39 -4.43 -8.11 -13.90
C LEU A 39 -5.45 -8.11 -12.77
N THR A 40 -5.11 -8.84 -11.71
CA THR A 40 -5.85 -8.80 -10.45
C THR A 40 -5.03 -8.03 -9.44
N LEU A 41 -5.41 -6.79 -9.14
CA LEU A 41 -4.62 -5.89 -8.30
C LEU A 41 -5.17 -5.81 -6.88
N GLY A 42 -4.25 -5.76 -5.92
CA GLY A 42 -4.53 -5.40 -4.54
C GLY A 42 -3.47 -4.43 -4.04
N GLY A 43 -3.84 -3.55 -3.11
CA GLY A 43 -2.88 -2.64 -2.53
C GLY A 43 -3.17 -2.33 -1.08
N ASP A 44 -2.12 -1.98 -0.35
CA ASP A 44 -2.18 -1.71 1.08
C ASP A 44 -1.11 -0.68 1.45
N ALA A 45 -1.37 0.05 2.54
CA ALA A 45 -0.49 1.09 3.04
C ALA A 45 0.37 0.59 4.19
N TRP A 46 1.61 1.08 4.26
CA TRP A 46 2.52 0.87 5.37
C TRP A 46 3.09 2.20 5.85
N CYS A 47 3.08 2.44 7.15
CA CYS A 47 3.64 3.65 7.77
C CYS A 47 4.89 3.33 8.60
N ASP A 48 5.88 4.24 8.56
CA ASP A 48 7.19 4.09 9.19
C ASP A 48 7.16 4.16 10.72
N SER A 49 6.13 4.77 11.31
CA SER A 49 5.87 4.70 12.75
C SER A 49 4.39 4.47 13.05
N PRO A 50 4.05 3.83 14.19
CA PRO A 50 2.66 3.72 14.65
C PRO A 50 2.12 5.08 15.17
N GLY A 51 0.89 5.45 14.77
CA GLY A 51 0.18 6.63 15.31
C GLY A 51 0.29 7.90 14.46
N PHE A 52 0.02 9.06 15.07
CA PHE A 52 0.01 10.37 14.38
C PHE A 52 1.40 10.96 14.10
N SER A 53 2.48 10.20 14.33
CA SER A 53 3.88 10.66 14.23
C SER A 53 4.64 10.08 13.03
N ALA A 54 3.96 9.37 12.12
CA ALA A 54 4.60 8.82 10.92
C ALA A 54 5.17 9.93 10.05
N LYS A 55 6.44 9.80 9.67
CA LYS A 55 7.09 10.70 8.72
C LYS A 55 6.89 10.21 7.30
N PHE A 56 6.96 8.90 7.10
CA PHE A 56 6.83 8.25 5.81
C PHE A 56 5.73 7.21 5.80
N GLY A 57 5.06 7.10 4.67
CA GLY A 57 4.05 6.10 4.39
C GLY A 57 4.20 5.65 2.95
N SER A 58 4.14 4.35 2.71
CA SER A 58 4.17 3.79 1.37
C SER A 58 2.86 3.11 1.05
N TYR A 59 2.31 3.35 -0.13
CA TYR A 59 1.22 2.55 -0.67
C TYR A 59 1.78 1.55 -1.67
N THR A 60 1.55 0.27 -1.44
CA THR A 60 2.09 -0.81 -2.27
C THR A 60 1.00 -1.39 -3.15
N LEU A 61 1.34 -1.71 -4.39
CA LEU A 61 0.47 -2.40 -5.33
C LEU A 61 1.05 -3.77 -5.70
N MET A 62 0.22 -4.80 -5.56
CA MET A 62 0.55 -6.20 -5.84
C MET A 62 -0.39 -6.77 -6.88
N GLU A 63 0.14 -7.55 -7.81
CA GLU A 63 -0.65 -8.47 -8.63
C GLU A 63 -0.93 -9.72 -7.77
N LEU A 64 -2.20 -9.92 -7.40
CA LEU A 64 -2.60 -10.90 -6.40
C LEU A 64 -2.48 -12.35 -6.88
N SER A 65 -2.56 -12.61 -8.19
CA SER A 65 -2.51 -13.98 -8.73
C SER A 65 -1.10 -14.57 -8.63
N SER A 66 -0.08 -13.75 -8.92
CA SER A 66 1.34 -14.07 -8.88
C SER A 66 1.97 -13.71 -7.53
N GLY A 67 1.35 -12.81 -6.77
CA GLY A 67 1.89 -12.25 -5.54
C GLY A 67 3.12 -11.36 -5.78
N LYS A 68 3.25 -10.75 -6.96
CA LYS A 68 4.37 -9.85 -7.29
C LYS A 68 4.01 -8.41 -6.99
N ILE A 69 4.92 -7.68 -6.37
CA ILE A 69 4.85 -6.22 -6.23
C ILE A 69 5.08 -5.61 -7.61
N LEU A 70 4.09 -4.87 -8.10
CA LEU A 70 4.16 -4.16 -9.37
C LEU A 70 4.68 -2.73 -9.17
N ASP A 71 4.24 -2.07 -8.10
CA ASP A 71 4.61 -0.69 -7.82
C ASP A 71 4.49 -0.37 -6.33
N PHE A 72 5.14 0.70 -5.90
CA PHE A 72 4.88 1.31 -4.61
C PHE A 72 5.15 2.82 -4.68
N GLN A 73 4.40 3.58 -3.89
CA GLN A 73 4.48 5.03 -3.83
C GLN A 73 4.85 5.45 -2.42
N LEU A 74 6.03 6.08 -2.26
CA LEU A 74 6.49 6.60 -0.98
C LEU A 74 6.04 8.05 -0.83
N LEU A 75 5.33 8.32 0.27
CA LEU A 75 4.84 9.63 0.67
C LEU A 75 5.51 10.10 1.95
N GLN A 76 5.61 11.41 2.09
CA GLN A 76 6.03 12.08 3.31
C GLN A 76 4.85 12.83 3.95
N SER A 77 4.77 12.83 5.28
CA SER A 77 3.59 13.33 6.00
C SER A 77 3.35 14.83 5.87
N ASN A 78 4.30 15.63 5.38
CA ASN A 78 4.11 17.04 5.06
C ASN A 78 3.41 17.28 3.70
N GLU A 79 3.29 16.25 2.87
CA GLU A 79 2.59 16.32 1.58
C GLU A 79 1.08 16.16 1.75
N VAL A 80 0.65 15.76 2.95
CA VAL A 80 -0.74 15.47 3.30
C VAL A 80 -1.07 16.07 4.67
N PRO A 81 -2.34 16.28 5.03
CA PRO A 81 -2.72 16.87 6.32
C PRO A 81 -2.40 16.02 7.58
N GLY A 82 -1.59 14.96 7.45
CA GLY A 82 -1.20 14.05 8.53
C GLY A 82 -1.21 12.57 8.13
N SER A 83 -0.71 11.70 9.01
CA SER A 83 -0.49 10.26 8.71
C SER A 83 -1.75 9.52 8.26
N THR A 84 -2.93 9.88 8.78
CA THR A 84 -4.22 9.32 8.37
C THR A 84 -4.57 9.58 6.90
N HIS A 85 -4.04 10.66 6.31
CA HIS A 85 -4.29 11.01 4.91
C HIS A 85 -3.28 10.38 3.95
N MET A 86 -2.17 9.83 4.47
CA MET A 86 -1.13 9.20 3.66
C MET A 86 -1.65 7.94 2.95
N GLU A 87 -2.51 7.16 3.60
CA GLU A 87 -3.11 5.97 2.98
C GLU A 87 -3.99 6.37 1.78
N LEU A 88 -4.83 7.40 1.96
CA LEU A 88 -5.75 7.89 0.93
C LEU A 88 -5.01 8.53 -0.25
N GLU A 89 -3.98 9.34 0.00
CA GLU A 89 -3.17 9.94 -1.06
C GLU A 89 -2.26 8.92 -1.74
N GLY A 90 -1.73 7.95 -0.99
CA GLY A 90 -0.91 6.88 -1.54
C GLY A 90 -1.72 5.99 -2.46
N LEU A 91 -2.95 5.67 -2.05
CA LEU A 91 -3.95 5.04 -2.90
C LEU A 91 -4.28 5.90 -4.11
N LYS A 92 -4.55 7.20 -3.95
CA LYS A 92 -4.86 8.09 -5.08
C LYS A 92 -3.72 8.19 -6.07
N ILE A 93 -2.47 8.32 -5.64
CA ILE A 93 -1.30 8.42 -6.50
C ILE A 93 -1.03 7.08 -7.20
N GLY A 94 -1.09 5.96 -6.45
CA GLY A 94 -0.99 4.62 -7.02
C GLY A 94 -2.11 4.28 -8.01
N LEU A 95 -3.34 4.74 -7.75
CA LEU A 95 -4.48 4.61 -8.66
C LEU A 95 -4.50 5.67 -9.77
N LYS A 96 -3.80 6.81 -9.64
CA LYS A 96 -3.68 7.81 -10.72
C LYS A 96 -2.79 7.31 -11.86
N HIS A 97 -1.96 6.30 -11.57
CA HIS A 97 -1.29 5.50 -12.59
C HIS A 97 -2.15 4.34 -13.14
N LEU A 98 -3.33 4.06 -12.57
CA LEU A 98 -4.16 2.87 -12.88
C LEU A 98 -5.67 3.15 -12.82
N GLU A 99 -6.12 4.31 -13.30
CA GLU A 99 -7.44 4.93 -13.06
C GLU A 99 -8.66 4.03 -12.74
N ASP A 100 -9.40 4.50 -11.73
CA ASP A 100 -10.84 4.39 -11.41
C ASP A 100 -11.41 3.27 -10.49
N ALA A 101 -11.78 3.66 -9.25
CA ALA A 101 -12.92 3.10 -8.49
C ALA A 101 -13.44 4.03 -7.36
N GLY A 102 -13.96 5.22 -7.70
CA GLY A 102 -14.36 6.29 -6.77
C GLY A 102 -15.69 6.14 -5.99
N ILE A 103 -15.99 4.98 -5.38
CA ILE A 103 -17.29 4.71 -4.70
C ILE A 103 -17.52 5.62 -3.49
N SER A 104 -16.59 5.63 -2.54
CA SER A 104 -16.72 6.41 -1.29
C SER A 104 -16.83 7.91 -1.57
N LYS A 105 -16.04 8.41 -2.53
CA LYS A 105 -16.07 9.81 -2.96
C LYS A 105 -17.41 10.20 -3.60
N LYS A 106 -17.99 9.34 -4.43
CA LYS A 106 -19.30 9.57 -5.06
C LYS A 106 -20.44 9.59 -4.02
N LEU A 107 -20.42 8.69 -3.04
CA LEU A 107 -21.41 8.68 -1.96
C LEU A 107 -21.25 9.87 -0.99
N GLU A 108 -20.03 10.30 -0.70
CA GLU A 108 -19.78 11.54 0.06
C GLU A 108 -20.23 12.80 -0.70
N THR A 109 -20.07 12.84 -2.03
CA THR A 109 -20.63 13.93 -2.83
C THR A 109 -22.16 13.91 -2.83
N ALA A 110 -22.78 12.73 -2.86
CA ALA A 110 -24.23 12.59 -2.77
C ALA A 110 -24.78 13.00 -1.40
N SER A 111 -24.08 12.67 -0.31
CA SER A 111 -24.51 12.98 1.07
C SER A 111 -24.59 14.48 1.36
N LYS A 112 -23.73 15.28 0.71
CA LYS A 112 -23.67 16.75 0.86
C LYS A 112 -24.80 17.48 0.14
N LYS A 113 -25.59 16.81 -0.70
CA LYS A 113 -26.75 17.43 -1.35
C LYS A 113 -27.87 17.68 -0.33
N ARG A 114 -28.65 18.74 -0.52
CA ARG A 114 -29.77 19.10 0.35
C ARG A 114 -30.71 17.91 0.55
N ASP A 115 -31.08 17.64 1.81
CA ASP A 115 -31.97 16.54 2.24
C ASP A 115 -31.38 15.13 2.00
N CYS A 116 -30.07 14.99 1.85
CA CYS A 116 -29.39 13.72 1.55
C CYS A 116 -28.36 13.28 2.59
N GLY A 117 -28.26 13.98 3.74
CA GLY A 117 -27.27 13.70 4.79
C GLY A 117 -27.29 12.25 5.29
N ASN A 118 -28.48 11.61 5.27
CA ASN A 118 -28.65 10.23 5.74
C ASN A 118 -27.86 9.19 4.93
N ILE A 119 -27.43 9.51 3.69
CA ILE A 119 -26.53 8.66 2.90
C ILE A 119 -25.23 8.38 3.65
N ARG A 120 -24.76 9.34 4.48
CA ARG A 120 -23.49 9.25 5.19
C ARG A 120 -23.43 8.05 6.15
N HIS A 121 -24.55 7.67 6.75
CA HIS A 121 -24.63 6.50 7.65
C HIS A 121 -24.45 5.18 6.92
N TRP A 122 -24.70 5.16 5.60
CA TRP A 122 -24.62 3.96 4.79
C TRP A 122 -23.27 3.77 4.09
N ILE A 123 -22.41 4.80 4.02
CA ILE A 123 -21.14 4.74 3.28
C ILE A 123 -20.26 3.56 3.73
N LYS A 124 -20.05 3.40 5.04
CA LYS A 124 -19.25 2.30 5.59
C LYS A 124 -19.89 0.93 5.27
N SER A 125 -21.21 0.83 5.37
CA SER A 125 -21.94 -0.40 5.03
C SER A 125 -21.83 -0.71 3.53
N SER A 126 -21.91 0.30 2.65
CA SER A 126 -21.75 0.13 1.20
C SER A 126 -20.36 -0.36 0.83
N VAL A 127 -19.31 0.18 1.47
CA VAL A 127 -17.93 -0.28 1.26
C VAL A 127 -17.74 -1.72 1.75
N ASN A 128 -18.24 -2.04 2.95
CA ASN A 128 -18.18 -3.40 3.49
C ASN A 128 -18.96 -4.40 2.62
N HIS A 129 -20.13 -3.99 2.11
CA HIS A 129 -20.93 -4.79 1.19
C HIS A 129 -20.18 -5.07 -0.12
N CYS A 130 -19.47 -4.08 -0.66
CA CYS A 130 -18.60 -4.26 -1.83
C CYS A 130 -17.54 -5.37 -1.59
N TYR A 131 -16.89 -5.35 -0.43
CA TYR A 131 -15.93 -6.40 -0.05
C TYR A 131 -16.59 -7.77 0.11
N TRP A 132 -17.76 -7.83 0.73
CA TRP A 132 -18.52 -9.07 0.90
C TRP A 132 -19.01 -9.65 -0.45
N VAL A 133 -19.43 -8.79 -1.38
CA VAL A 133 -19.79 -9.18 -2.75
C VAL A 133 -18.60 -9.80 -3.46
N ALA A 134 -17.43 -9.14 -3.41
CA ALA A 134 -16.21 -9.65 -4.00
C ALA A 134 -15.90 -11.07 -3.47
N ALA A 135 -15.88 -11.20 -2.14
CA ALA A 135 -15.56 -12.40 -1.42
C ALA A 135 -16.52 -13.58 -1.60
N SER A 136 -17.83 -13.32 -1.57
CA SER A 136 -18.85 -14.37 -1.54
C SER A 136 -19.24 -14.88 -2.92
N CYS A 137 -18.86 -14.18 -3.99
CA CYS A 137 -19.26 -14.51 -5.36
C CYS A 137 -18.16 -15.21 -6.18
N GLY A 138 -16.97 -15.47 -5.63
CA GLY A 138 -15.91 -16.15 -6.38
C GLY A 138 -15.53 -15.40 -7.66
N GLY A 139 -15.35 -16.13 -8.77
CA GLY A 139 -15.07 -15.54 -10.09
C GLY A 139 -16.30 -15.02 -10.83
N ASP A 140 -17.51 -15.21 -10.31
CA ASP A 140 -18.76 -14.94 -11.03
C ASP A 140 -19.07 -13.44 -11.07
N SER A 141 -18.83 -12.82 -12.24
CA SER A 141 -19.08 -11.40 -12.48
C SER A 141 -20.55 -11.03 -12.40
N GLU A 142 -21.45 -11.89 -12.86
CA GLU A 142 -22.88 -11.60 -12.91
C GLU A 142 -23.45 -11.63 -11.49
N LEU A 143 -23.08 -12.64 -10.71
CA LEU A 143 -23.46 -12.75 -9.31
C LEU A 143 -22.93 -11.57 -8.47
N LYS A 144 -21.73 -11.05 -8.77
CA LYS A 144 -21.21 -9.84 -8.11
C LYS A 144 -22.08 -8.61 -8.38
N VAL A 145 -22.47 -8.39 -9.62
CA VAL A 145 -23.33 -7.24 -9.99
C VAL A 145 -24.71 -7.37 -9.36
N GLN A 146 -25.26 -8.58 -9.29
CA GLN A 146 -26.55 -8.85 -8.65
C GLN A 146 -26.49 -8.59 -7.14
N LYS A 147 -25.51 -9.19 -6.44
CA LYS A 147 -25.34 -8.97 -4.99
C LYS A 147 -25.00 -7.52 -4.67
N TRP A 148 -24.27 -6.81 -5.52
CA TRP A 148 -24.01 -5.37 -5.34
C TRP A 148 -25.28 -4.52 -5.49
N SER A 149 -26.06 -4.77 -6.55
CA SER A 149 -27.29 -4.01 -6.82
C SER A 149 -28.34 -4.19 -5.74
N SER A 150 -28.35 -5.34 -5.03
CA SER A 150 -29.26 -5.57 -3.91
C SER A 150 -29.08 -4.58 -2.75
N LEU A 151 -27.93 -3.91 -2.65
CA LEU A 151 -27.65 -2.87 -1.65
C LEU A 151 -28.68 -1.74 -1.68
N VAL A 152 -29.19 -1.39 -2.86
CA VAL A 152 -30.22 -0.33 -3.01
C VAL A 152 -31.49 -0.69 -2.25
N GLN A 153 -31.91 -1.95 -2.34
CA GLN A 153 -33.10 -2.43 -1.65
C GLN A 153 -32.83 -2.69 -0.16
N HIS A 154 -31.57 -3.02 0.17
CA HIS A 154 -31.14 -3.20 1.54
C HIS A 154 -31.23 -1.88 2.32
N VAL A 155 -30.73 -0.76 1.79
CA VAL A 155 -30.75 0.55 2.50
C VAL A 155 -32.15 1.14 2.70
N SER A 156 -33.16 0.64 2.00
CA SER A 156 -34.58 1.02 2.17
C SER A 156 -35.42 0.00 2.94
N ASN A 157 -34.78 -1.00 3.57
CA ASN A 157 -35.43 -2.06 4.36
C ASN A 157 -36.47 -2.88 3.58
N GLN A 158 -36.25 -3.10 2.28
CA GLN A 158 -37.18 -3.83 1.41
C GLN A 158 -36.78 -5.29 1.14
N GLN A 159 -35.66 -5.75 1.69
CA GLN A 159 -35.15 -7.11 1.50
C GLN A 159 -35.47 -8.00 2.71
N GLN A 160 -36.20 -9.11 2.49
CA GLN A 160 -36.50 -10.13 3.51
C GLN A 160 -35.47 -11.28 3.55
N HIS A 161 -34.57 -11.40 2.58
CA HIS A 161 -33.59 -12.50 2.46
C HIS A 161 -32.18 -11.99 2.13
N CYS A 162 -31.52 -11.38 3.11
CA CYS A 162 -30.09 -11.09 3.03
C CYS A 162 -29.28 -12.17 3.76
N GLU A 163 -28.14 -12.56 3.21
CA GLU A 163 -27.19 -13.54 3.79
C GLU A 163 -26.37 -12.92 4.95
N HIS A 164 -27.04 -12.36 5.95
CA HIS A 164 -26.42 -11.88 7.18
C HIS A 164 -27.31 -12.17 8.38
N GLU A 165 -26.71 -12.30 9.57
CA GLU A 165 -27.44 -12.44 10.84
C GLU A 165 -28.31 -11.20 11.13
N LEU A 166 -29.29 -11.33 12.03
CA LEU A 166 -30.17 -10.23 12.46
C LEU A 166 -29.32 -9.00 12.86
N LEU A 167 -29.48 -7.90 12.13
CA LEU A 167 -28.78 -6.64 12.42
C LEU A 167 -29.30 -6.10 13.75
N SER A 168 -28.45 -6.05 14.78
CA SER A 168 -28.85 -5.77 16.17
C SER A 168 -29.03 -4.28 16.52
N GLU A 169 -29.27 -3.38 15.56
CA GLU A 169 -29.30 -1.93 15.84
C GLU A 169 -30.40 -1.19 15.07
N GLU A 170 -31.00 -0.18 15.72
CA GLU A 170 -31.85 0.84 15.09
C GLU A 170 -31.06 1.56 13.98
N ARG A 171 -31.32 1.21 12.71
CA ARG A 171 -30.69 1.86 11.55
C ARG A 171 -31.53 3.01 11.01
N LEU A 172 -30.84 4.08 10.58
CA LEU A 172 -31.42 5.19 9.83
C LEU A 172 -31.64 4.82 8.36
N TRP A 173 -32.72 4.08 8.08
CA TRP A 173 -33.08 3.66 6.73
C TRP A 173 -33.32 4.84 5.79
N LEU A 174 -32.94 4.67 4.53
CA LEU A 174 -33.32 5.61 3.48
C LEU A 174 -34.78 5.35 3.10
N LYS A 175 -35.62 6.38 3.18
CA LYS A 175 -37.02 6.26 2.73
C LYS A 175 -37.05 5.98 1.23
N GLU A 176 -37.71 4.89 0.82
CA GLU A 176 -37.91 4.54 -0.59
C GLU A 176 -38.46 5.74 -1.38
N GLY A 177 -37.95 5.94 -2.61
CA GLY A 177 -38.34 7.06 -3.46
C GLY A 177 -37.91 8.45 -3.00
N SER A 178 -37.29 8.60 -1.81
CA SER A 178 -36.73 9.89 -1.36
C SER A 178 -35.58 10.34 -2.26
N ARG A 179 -35.26 11.64 -2.21
CA ARG A 179 -34.11 12.20 -2.95
C ARG A 179 -32.80 11.52 -2.58
N ALA A 180 -32.59 11.27 -1.27
CA ALA A 180 -31.43 10.55 -0.77
C ALA A 180 -31.33 9.13 -1.35
N HIS A 181 -32.45 8.41 -1.39
CA HIS A 181 -32.53 7.06 -1.94
C HIS A 181 -32.25 7.04 -3.46
N LYS A 182 -32.83 7.97 -4.23
CA LYS A 182 -32.60 8.07 -5.69
C LYS A 182 -31.13 8.36 -6.01
N LEU A 183 -30.51 9.30 -5.29
CA LEU A 183 -29.09 9.61 -5.48
C LEU A 183 -28.17 8.47 -5.05
N PHE A 184 -28.53 7.74 -3.99
CA PHE A 184 -27.80 6.54 -3.58
C PHE A 184 -27.87 5.47 -4.67
N ARG A 185 -29.07 5.21 -5.21
CA ARG A 185 -29.30 4.29 -6.33
C ARG A 185 -28.48 4.69 -7.57
N GLU A 186 -28.50 5.96 -7.96
CA GLU A 186 -27.71 6.46 -9.10
C GLU A 186 -26.21 6.18 -8.96
N VAL A 187 -25.66 6.29 -7.75
CA VAL A 187 -24.24 5.99 -7.51
C VAL A 187 -23.98 4.49 -7.59
N VAL A 188 -24.79 3.69 -6.86
CA VAL A 188 -24.63 2.23 -6.74
C VAL A 188 -24.83 1.53 -8.09
N GLU A 189 -25.88 1.88 -8.83
CA GLU A 189 -26.24 1.27 -10.12
C GLU A 189 -25.55 1.94 -11.32
N SER A 190 -24.62 2.87 -11.10
CA SER A 190 -23.95 3.55 -12.22
C SER A 190 -23.23 2.54 -13.11
N ARG A 191 -23.41 2.67 -14.43
CA ARG A 191 -22.88 1.73 -15.45
C ARG A 191 -21.39 1.45 -15.32
N TYR A 192 -20.60 2.46 -14.96
CA TYR A 192 -19.16 2.31 -14.73
C TYR A 192 -18.88 1.49 -13.48
N LEU A 193 -19.58 1.78 -12.39
CA LEU A 193 -19.36 1.10 -11.12
C LEU A 193 -19.78 -0.36 -11.19
N THR A 194 -20.93 -0.68 -11.78
CA THR A 194 -21.39 -2.07 -11.93
C THR A 194 -20.45 -2.89 -12.81
N ARG A 195 -19.92 -2.30 -13.89
CA ARG A 195 -18.87 -2.91 -14.71
C ARG A 195 -17.60 -3.23 -13.90
N ASP A 196 -17.17 -2.33 -13.03
CA ASP A 196 -15.94 -2.51 -12.25
C ASP A 196 -16.15 -3.47 -11.06
N VAL A 197 -17.36 -3.47 -10.47
CA VAL A 197 -17.79 -4.44 -9.45
C VAL A 197 -17.75 -5.88 -9.98
N GLY A 198 -18.16 -6.11 -11.23
CA GLY A 198 -18.06 -7.43 -11.86
C GLY A 198 -16.63 -7.97 -11.95
N LYS A 199 -15.64 -7.07 -11.94
CA LYS A 199 -14.20 -7.39 -12.00
C LYS A 199 -13.55 -7.55 -10.63
N LEU A 200 -14.28 -7.35 -9.53
CA LEU A 200 -13.72 -7.49 -8.18
C LEU A 200 -13.18 -8.91 -7.95
N SER A 201 -11.98 -9.03 -7.40
CA SER A 201 -11.40 -10.34 -7.09
C SER A 201 -12.01 -10.94 -5.83
N PRO A 202 -12.34 -12.24 -5.82
CA PRO A 202 -12.79 -12.95 -4.62
C PRO A 202 -11.68 -13.22 -3.61
N LEU A 203 -10.42 -13.05 -4.01
CA LEU A 203 -9.28 -13.35 -3.17
C LEU A 203 -9.08 -12.22 -2.15
N TYR A 204 -9.44 -12.48 -0.90
CA TYR A 204 -9.11 -11.70 0.30
C TYR A 204 -7.59 -11.57 0.59
N GLN A 205 -6.74 -11.39 -0.42
CA GLN A 205 -5.30 -11.46 -0.21
C GLN A 205 -4.67 -10.09 0.12
N THR A 206 -5.01 -9.51 1.28
CA THR A 206 -4.03 -8.67 1.98
C THR A 206 -2.91 -9.51 2.56
N TYR A 207 -3.06 -10.84 2.71
CA TYR A 207 -2.02 -11.72 3.24
C TYR A 207 -0.66 -11.54 2.53
N GLY A 208 -0.65 -11.43 1.20
CA GLY A 208 0.56 -11.15 0.44
C GLY A 208 1.17 -9.80 0.80
N LEU A 209 0.33 -8.76 0.90
CA LEU A 209 0.74 -7.40 1.29
C LEU A 209 1.20 -7.32 2.75
N GLU A 210 0.57 -8.03 3.67
CA GLU A 210 0.98 -8.16 5.07
C GLU A 210 2.33 -8.88 5.20
N MET A 211 2.54 -9.94 4.41
CA MET A 211 3.82 -10.62 4.32
C MET A 211 4.90 -9.69 3.74
N TYR A 212 4.56 -8.90 2.72
CA TYR A 212 5.44 -7.88 2.18
C TYR A 212 5.79 -6.82 3.23
N HIS A 213 4.82 -6.30 3.98
CA HIS A 213 5.06 -5.34 5.06
C HIS A 213 5.96 -5.92 6.17
N SER A 214 5.87 -7.23 6.46
CA SER A 214 6.82 -7.91 7.35
C SER A 214 8.24 -7.91 6.79
N VAL A 215 8.41 -8.06 5.47
CA VAL A 215 9.72 -7.93 4.80
C VAL A 215 10.19 -6.49 4.86
N VAL A 216 9.34 -5.50 4.56
CA VAL A 216 9.66 -4.08 4.68
C VAL A 216 10.17 -3.75 6.08
N ASN A 217 9.54 -4.24 7.16
CA ASN A 217 10.02 -4.01 8.52
C ASN A 217 11.44 -4.56 8.79
N SER A 218 11.90 -5.56 8.02
CA SER A 218 13.26 -6.10 8.13
C SER A 218 14.28 -5.22 7.40
N PHE A 219 13.86 -4.58 6.31
CA PHE A 219 14.70 -3.67 5.52
C PHE A 219 14.62 -2.21 5.99
N ALA A 220 13.52 -1.76 6.56
CA ALA A 220 13.25 -0.43 7.09
C ALA A 220 12.54 -0.53 8.45
N PRO A 221 13.28 -0.84 9.53
CA PRO A 221 12.69 -0.96 10.86
C PRO A 221 12.06 0.35 11.34
N LYS A 222 10.86 0.27 11.92
CA LYS A 222 10.07 1.43 12.39
C LYS A 222 10.72 2.27 13.49
N ASN A 223 11.71 1.71 14.18
CA ASN A 223 12.45 2.38 15.25
C ASN A 223 13.73 3.09 14.75
N THR A 224 14.02 3.03 13.45
CA THR A 224 15.21 3.63 12.85
C THR A 224 14.80 4.73 11.89
N HIS A 225 15.37 5.93 12.06
CA HIS A 225 15.11 7.05 11.16
C HIS A 225 15.88 6.89 9.85
N PHE A 226 15.20 7.17 8.74
CA PHE A 226 15.80 7.25 7.41
C PHE A 226 15.47 8.59 6.75
N PHE A 227 16.39 9.09 5.92
CA PHE A 227 16.08 10.15 4.98
C PHE A 227 15.36 9.58 3.75
N TYR A 228 14.60 10.40 3.03
CA TYR A 228 13.78 9.97 1.90
C TYR A 228 14.53 9.07 0.88
N PRO A 229 15.74 9.42 0.40
CA PRO A 229 16.45 8.57 -0.56
C PRO A 229 16.83 7.20 0.03
N GLY A 230 17.18 7.16 1.31
CA GLY A 230 17.48 5.93 2.04
C GLY A 230 16.24 5.07 2.27
N MET A 231 15.09 5.68 2.55
CA MET A 231 13.80 4.97 2.68
C MET A 231 13.38 4.40 1.33
N MET A 232 13.44 5.19 0.27
CA MET A 232 13.12 4.77 -1.10
C MET A 232 13.97 3.57 -1.54
N ALA A 233 15.29 3.64 -1.35
CA ALA A 233 16.19 2.54 -1.70
C ALA A 233 15.89 1.26 -0.90
N ARG A 234 15.49 1.38 0.38
CA ARG A 234 15.10 0.23 1.20
C ARG A 234 13.80 -0.41 0.71
N LEU A 235 12.81 0.39 0.31
CA LEU A 235 11.57 -0.11 -0.30
C LEU A 235 11.83 -0.80 -1.66
N CYS A 236 12.70 -0.22 -2.49
CA CYS A 236 13.16 -0.85 -3.74
C CYS A 236 13.75 -2.24 -3.47
N VAL A 237 14.69 -2.33 -2.52
CA VAL A 237 15.38 -3.59 -2.20
C VAL A 237 14.42 -4.60 -1.55
N SER A 238 13.48 -4.16 -0.70
CA SER A 238 12.46 -5.06 -0.15
C SER A 238 11.52 -5.59 -1.21
N ALA A 239 11.13 -4.78 -2.20
CA ALA A 239 10.29 -5.20 -3.30
C ALA A 239 11.01 -6.22 -4.21
N LEU A 240 12.28 -5.97 -4.56
CA LEU A 240 13.13 -6.94 -5.27
C LEU A 240 13.24 -8.26 -4.51
N HIS A 241 13.56 -8.19 -3.21
CA HIS A 241 13.68 -9.37 -2.36
C HIS A 241 12.36 -10.16 -2.32
N PHE A 242 11.23 -9.47 -2.12
CA PHE A 242 9.93 -10.10 -2.03
C PHE A 242 9.50 -10.71 -3.36
N ASN A 243 9.72 -10.02 -4.47
CA ASN A 243 9.41 -10.54 -5.80
C ASN A 243 10.19 -11.81 -6.10
N GLU A 244 11.46 -11.89 -5.73
CA GLU A 244 12.26 -13.11 -5.91
C GLU A 244 11.84 -14.23 -4.95
N ASN A 245 11.50 -13.90 -3.70
CA ASN A 245 11.40 -14.89 -2.61
C ASN A 245 9.97 -15.23 -2.14
N GLY A 246 8.95 -14.49 -2.56
CA GLY A 246 7.57 -14.64 -2.08
C GLY A 246 6.96 -16.01 -2.38
N GLN A 247 7.25 -16.53 -3.58
CA GLN A 247 6.67 -17.76 -4.12
C GLN A 247 7.60 -18.98 -4.07
N ARG A 248 8.61 -18.98 -3.20
CA ARG A 248 9.50 -20.14 -3.03
C ARG A 248 8.71 -21.42 -2.72
N HIS A 249 9.03 -22.48 -3.45
CA HIS A 249 8.44 -23.80 -3.28
C HIS A 249 8.82 -24.43 -1.94
N GLN A 250 8.04 -25.43 -1.52
CA GLN A 250 8.37 -26.26 -0.37
C GLN A 250 9.62 -27.10 -0.68
N ALA A 251 10.58 -27.12 0.22
CA ALA A 251 11.78 -27.94 0.14
C ALA A 251 11.41 -29.42 0.28
N THR A 252 12.07 -30.27 -0.49
CA THR A 252 11.97 -31.73 -0.39
C THR A 252 13.26 -32.32 0.17
N THR A 253 13.17 -33.53 0.74
CA THR A 253 14.35 -34.34 1.06
C THR A 253 14.95 -34.93 -0.22
N LYS A 254 16.11 -35.60 -0.12
CA LYS A 254 16.72 -36.31 -1.26
C LYS A 254 15.77 -37.36 -1.85
N ASP A 255 14.90 -37.93 -1.04
CA ASP A 255 13.90 -38.94 -1.42
C ASP A 255 12.58 -38.32 -1.92
N GLY A 256 12.54 -37.00 -2.16
CA GLY A 256 11.36 -36.29 -2.68
C GLY A 256 10.27 -35.98 -1.65
N VAL A 257 10.50 -36.25 -0.36
CA VAL A 257 9.50 -36.03 0.69
C VAL A 257 9.44 -34.56 1.09
N ALA A 258 8.24 -33.98 1.13
CA ALA A 258 8.02 -32.59 1.51
C ALA A 258 8.48 -32.30 2.96
N ARG A 259 9.30 -31.26 3.14
CA ARG A 259 9.81 -30.85 4.45
C ARG A 259 8.85 -29.89 5.14
N TRP A 260 8.68 -30.10 6.44
CA TRP A 260 7.78 -29.29 7.27
C TRP A 260 8.51 -28.77 8.50
N GLN A 261 8.02 -27.67 9.08
CA GLN A 261 8.47 -27.15 10.38
C GLN A 261 7.28 -26.91 11.30
N ILE A 262 7.54 -27.04 12.60
CA ILE A 262 6.56 -26.71 13.64
C ILE A 262 6.63 -25.20 13.90
N SER A 263 5.48 -24.55 13.94
CA SER A 263 5.31 -23.14 14.26
C SER A 263 4.31 -22.98 15.40
N TYR A 264 4.54 -22.01 16.28
CA TYR A 264 3.63 -21.66 17.37
C TYR A 264 3.06 -20.26 17.12
N PRO A 265 1.87 -20.13 16.51
CA PRO A 265 1.31 -18.82 16.18
C PRO A 265 0.97 -18.03 17.45
N LYS A 266 1.30 -16.74 17.48
CA LYS A 266 1.03 -15.86 18.65
C LYS A 266 -0.44 -15.87 19.08
N GLY A 267 -1.38 -15.89 18.13
CA GLY A 267 -2.83 -15.93 18.41
C GLY A 267 -3.28 -17.19 19.15
N LYS A 268 -2.48 -18.27 19.12
CA LYS A 268 -2.74 -19.52 19.85
C LYS A 268 -2.06 -19.57 21.22
N LYS A 269 -1.37 -18.50 21.65
CA LYS A 269 -0.76 -18.35 22.99
C LYS A 269 0.05 -19.57 23.46
N GLY A 270 0.70 -20.28 22.52
CA GLY A 270 1.51 -21.46 22.82
C GLY A 270 0.74 -22.76 23.12
N THR A 271 -0.60 -22.75 23.13
CA THR A 271 -1.41 -23.94 23.45
C THR A 271 -1.60 -24.87 22.25
N GLN A 272 -1.39 -24.37 21.04
CA GLN A 272 -1.54 -25.14 19.80
C GLN A 272 -0.38 -24.85 18.84
N ALA A 273 0.31 -25.91 18.42
CA ALA A 273 1.28 -25.86 17.34
C ALA A 273 0.61 -26.06 15.98
N VAL A 274 1.15 -25.44 14.94
CA VAL A 274 0.75 -25.67 13.55
C VAL A 274 1.96 -26.07 12.73
N VAL A 275 1.74 -26.91 11.73
CA VAL A 275 2.78 -27.33 10.79
C VAL A 275 2.80 -26.35 9.61
N LYS A 276 3.98 -25.86 9.24
CA LYS A 276 4.18 -24.98 8.08
C LYS A 276 5.13 -25.62 7.08
N PRO A 277 4.92 -25.42 5.76
CA PRO A 277 5.89 -25.84 4.76
C PRO A 277 7.26 -25.21 5.02
N ASN A 278 8.32 -26.03 5.01
CA ASN A 278 9.68 -25.50 4.92
C ASN A 278 9.94 -25.12 3.48
N LYS A 279 10.14 -23.83 3.20
CA LYS A 279 10.46 -23.36 1.84
C LYS A 279 11.91 -23.67 1.48
N THR A 280 12.22 -23.71 0.19
CA THR A 280 13.60 -23.81 -0.35
C THR A 280 14.50 -22.69 0.18
N ALA A 281 15.82 -22.81 0.02
CA ALA A 281 16.74 -21.74 0.41
C ALA A 281 16.35 -20.41 -0.27
N VAL A 282 16.64 -19.30 0.40
CA VAL A 282 16.38 -17.94 -0.09
C VAL A 282 17.45 -17.62 -1.14
N PRO A 283 17.12 -17.50 -2.44
CA PRO A 283 18.03 -16.90 -3.42
C PRO A 283 18.21 -15.40 -3.18
N PHE A 284 19.32 -14.89 -3.70
CA PHE A 284 19.72 -13.49 -3.60
C PHE A 284 20.22 -12.97 -4.96
N ASP A 285 19.64 -13.43 -6.05
CA ASP A 285 20.10 -13.10 -7.42
C ASP A 285 19.95 -11.60 -7.68
N TYR A 286 18.90 -10.97 -7.15
CA TYR A 286 18.71 -9.52 -7.15
C TYR A 286 19.88 -8.76 -6.52
N VAL A 287 20.60 -9.36 -5.55
CA VAL A 287 21.77 -8.74 -4.90
C VAL A 287 22.95 -8.70 -5.86
N ASP A 288 23.12 -9.72 -6.69
CA ASP A 288 24.20 -9.74 -7.67
C ASP A 288 23.95 -8.74 -8.80
N ILE A 289 22.69 -8.62 -9.26
CA ILE A 289 22.29 -7.55 -10.19
C ILE A 289 22.56 -6.17 -9.56
N LEU A 290 22.18 -5.98 -8.30
CA LEU A 290 22.42 -4.73 -7.57
C LEU A 290 23.92 -4.41 -7.48
N ARG A 291 24.77 -5.40 -7.18
CA ARG A 291 26.23 -5.25 -7.13
C ARG A 291 26.81 -4.88 -8.49
N ILE A 292 26.34 -5.51 -9.57
CA ILE A 292 26.75 -5.18 -10.94
C ILE A 292 26.39 -3.72 -11.25
N ASN A 293 25.16 -3.30 -10.95
CA ASN A 293 24.69 -1.93 -11.20
C ASN A 293 25.45 -0.91 -10.34
N LEU A 294 25.78 -1.24 -9.09
CA LEU A 294 26.64 -0.44 -8.22
C LEU A 294 28.03 -0.24 -8.83
N CYS A 295 28.66 -1.33 -9.30
CA CYS A 295 29.97 -1.27 -9.94
C CYS A 295 29.94 -0.46 -11.25
N LYS A 296 28.90 -0.64 -12.09
CA LYS A 296 28.70 0.15 -13.30
C LYS A 296 28.57 1.64 -12.98
N ARG A 297 27.72 1.99 -12.01
CA ARG A 297 27.56 3.37 -11.56
C ARG A 297 28.86 3.98 -11.05
N ARG A 298 29.60 3.25 -10.20
CA ARG A 298 30.88 3.73 -9.67
C ARG A 298 31.95 3.97 -10.75
N ARG A 299 31.88 3.25 -11.87
CA ARG A 299 32.74 3.46 -13.05
C ARG A 299 32.28 4.66 -13.89
N GLN A 300 30.97 4.84 -14.06
CA GLN A 300 30.39 5.98 -14.80
C GLN A 300 30.54 7.30 -14.05
N HIS A 301 30.44 7.27 -12.72
CA HIS A 301 30.61 8.43 -11.85
C HIS A 301 31.77 8.18 -10.87
N PRO A 302 33.03 8.41 -11.27
CA PRO A 302 34.18 8.09 -10.44
C PRO A 302 34.33 8.90 -9.14
N SER A 303 33.62 10.03 -9.02
CA SER A 303 33.69 10.96 -7.89
C SER A 303 32.30 11.22 -7.29
N TYR A 304 32.27 11.62 -6.02
CA TYR A 304 31.01 11.98 -5.35
C TYR A 304 30.29 13.14 -6.04
N THR A 305 31.02 14.15 -6.50
CA THR A 305 30.46 15.31 -7.21
C THR A 305 29.72 14.87 -8.47
N GLN A 306 30.39 14.15 -9.37
CA GLN A 306 29.79 13.62 -10.60
C GLN A 306 28.59 12.71 -10.33
N SER A 307 28.60 12.01 -9.19
CA SER A 307 27.50 11.13 -8.81
C SER A 307 26.30 11.88 -8.23
N ASN A 308 26.53 13.03 -7.59
CA ASN A 308 25.50 13.86 -6.99
C ASN A 308 24.84 14.77 -8.04
N ASP A 309 25.58 15.13 -9.09
CA ASP A 309 25.09 15.96 -10.20
C ASP A 309 24.29 15.15 -11.25
N ASP A 310 24.17 13.83 -11.07
CA ASP A 310 23.42 12.95 -11.96
C ASP A 310 21.91 13.08 -11.75
N PRO A 311 21.14 13.56 -12.76
CA PRO A 311 19.70 13.74 -12.63
C PRO A 311 18.91 12.41 -12.64
N HIS A 312 19.52 11.30 -13.09
CA HIS A 312 18.85 10.00 -13.25
C HIS A 312 18.77 9.16 -11.96
N VAL A 313 19.00 9.79 -10.80
CA VAL A 313 19.04 9.13 -9.48
C VAL A 313 17.66 9.04 -8.81
N SER A 314 16.66 9.71 -9.37
CA SER A 314 15.33 9.84 -8.79
C SER A 314 14.32 9.03 -9.60
N LEU A 315 13.34 8.40 -8.95
CA LEU A 315 12.10 7.90 -9.60
C LEU A 315 11.21 9.06 -10.07
N GLY A 316 11.79 10.10 -10.65
CA GLY A 316 11.13 11.36 -11.03
C GLY A 316 10.75 12.27 -9.86
N TYR A 317 10.39 11.74 -8.68
CA TYR A 317 9.79 12.51 -7.59
C TYR A 317 10.62 12.57 -6.31
N CYS A 318 10.92 13.80 -5.86
CA CYS A 318 11.53 14.10 -4.56
C CYS A 318 10.56 15.02 -3.78
N PRO A 319 10.08 14.61 -2.59
CA PRO A 319 9.14 15.39 -1.81
C PRO A 319 9.81 16.68 -1.30
N PRO A 320 9.05 17.77 -1.14
CA PRO A 320 9.58 19.00 -0.58
C PRO A 320 10.07 18.78 0.87
N ALA A 321 11.07 19.56 1.28
CA ALA A 321 11.59 19.50 2.64
C ALA A 321 10.45 19.72 3.67
N PRO A 322 10.46 19.02 4.82
CA PRO A 322 9.43 19.21 5.84
C PRO A 322 9.30 20.65 6.34
N THR A 323 10.36 21.45 6.19
CA THR A 323 10.42 22.85 6.58
C THR A 323 9.92 23.82 5.50
N LEU A 324 9.59 23.36 4.29
CA LEU A 324 9.32 24.24 3.15
C LEU A 324 8.11 25.16 3.37
N GLY A 325 7.14 24.74 4.19
CA GLY A 325 5.94 25.54 4.53
C GLY A 325 6.02 26.28 5.86
N PHE A 326 7.15 26.23 6.57
CA PHE A 326 7.32 26.91 7.85
C PHE A 326 8.14 28.19 7.65
N GLU A 327 7.71 29.29 8.26
CA GLU A 327 8.56 30.47 8.38
C GLU A 327 9.83 30.09 9.16
N GLY A 328 10.98 30.40 8.59
CA GLY A 328 12.26 30.14 9.22
C GLY A 328 12.43 31.00 10.47
N PHE A 329 12.65 30.36 11.61
CA PHE A 329 12.99 31.08 12.84
C PHE A 329 14.46 31.47 12.85
N VAL A 330 14.76 32.68 13.34
CA VAL A 330 16.14 33.09 13.60
C VAL A 330 16.68 32.25 14.75
N LYS A 331 17.81 31.56 14.49
CA LYS A 331 18.40 30.60 15.42
C LYS A 331 18.80 31.27 16.73
N GLU A 332 19.31 32.49 16.65
CA GLU A 332 19.75 33.32 17.77
C GLU A 332 18.58 33.67 18.70
N ASP A 333 17.40 33.97 18.14
CA ASP A 333 16.19 34.28 18.90
C ASP A 333 15.70 33.04 19.66
N LEU A 334 15.67 31.87 19.02
CA LEU A 334 15.31 30.62 19.69
C LEU A 334 16.29 30.23 20.81
N ILE A 335 17.58 30.51 20.64
CA ILE A 335 18.60 30.30 21.67
C ILE A 335 18.35 31.25 22.86
N ALA A 336 17.97 32.50 22.59
CA ALA A 336 17.63 33.47 23.63
C ALA A 336 16.36 33.06 24.41
N THR A 337 15.31 32.62 23.73
CA THR A 337 14.06 32.14 24.36
C THR A 337 14.31 30.92 25.24
N ARG A 338 15.17 29.98 24.80
CA ARG A 338 15.51 28.77 25.56
C ARG A 338 16.39 29.04 26.79
N ARG A 339 17.14 30.14 26.80
CA ARG A 339 18.01 30.56 27.93
C ARG A 339 17.27 31.41 28.96
N SER A 340 16.08 31.91 28.66
CA SER A 340 15.22 32.60 29.62
C SER A 340 14.37 31.62 30.44
N ARG A 341 14.35 31.79 31.77
CA ARG A 341 13.48 31.01 32.69
C ARG A 341 12.00 31.40 32.61
N PHE A 342 11.69 32.53 31.99
CA PHE A 342 10.33 33.02 31.78
C PHE A 342 10.20 33.32 30.28
N SER A 343 9.52 32.45 29.56
CA SER A 343 9.04 32.76 28.20
C SER A 343 7.52 32.72 28.23
N HIS A 344 6.91 33.77 27.66
CA HIS A 344 5.48 33.85 27.36
C HIS A 344 5.13 32.97 26.15
#